data_AF-A0A8T6IQK2-F1
#
_entry.id   AF-A0A8T6IQK2-F1
#
_cell.length_a   1.000
_cell.length_b   1.000
_cell.length_c   1.000
_cell.angle_alpha   90.00
_cell.angle_beta   90.00
_cell.angle_gamma   90.00
#
_symmetry.space_group_name_H-M   'P 1'
#
loop_
_entity.id
_entity.type
_entity.pdbx_description
1 polymer ?
#
loop_
_entity_poly.entity_id
_entity_poly.type
_entity_poly.pdbx_seq_one_letter_code
_entity_poly.pdbx_strand_id
1 'polypeptide(L)'
;EFPILMVAALKAEGETIVRDAKELRVKETDRIAVMAGELRKMGAEIEERDDGFRIIGPQNLTGAIVDGHDDHRIAMSLTIAGLVSAEGTIVTDAACAGDSFPGFAEALINCGAKLLPSAAQSP
;
A
#
# COMPACT_ATOMS: atom_id res chain seq x y z
N GLU A 1 -9.69 5.31 2.07
CA GLU A 1 -8.65 6.34 2.19
C GLU A 1 -7.54 5.94 3.15
N PHE A 2 -7.81 5.17 4.22
CA PHE A 2 -6.77 4.77 5.18
C PHE A 2 -5.56 3.96 4.68
N PRO A 3 -5.63 3.12 3.62
CA PRO A 3 -4.45 2.40 3.13
C PRO A 3 -3.22 3.30 2.87
N ILE A 4 -3.40 4.47 2.24
CA ILE A 4 -2.28 5.38 1.97
C ILE A 4 -1.76 6.06 3.25
N LEU A 5 -2.59 6.22 4.28
CA LEU A 5 -2.17 6.78 5.57
C LEU A 5 -1.18 5.85 6.30
N MET A 6 -1.32 4.54 6.16
CA MET A 6 -0.35 3.58 6.71
C MET A 6 1.04 3.78 6.09
N VAL A 7 1.09 4.00 4.77
CA VAL A 7 2.35 4.27 4.04
C VAL A 7 2.98 5.58 4.50
N ALA A 8 2.16 6.64 4.68
CA ALA A 8 2.65 7.91 5.20
C ALA A 8 3.17 7.78 6.65
N ALA A 9 2.44 7.06 7.52
CA ALA A 9 2.83 6.82 8.91
C ALA A 9 4.16 6.07 9.04
N LEU A 10 4.44 5.12 8.13
CA LEU A 10 5.72 4.43 8.07
C LEU A 10 6.91 5.36 7.79
N LYS A 11 6.68 6.53 7.19
CA LYS A 11 7.73 7.52 6.89
C LYS A 11 7.71 8.73 7.82
N ALA A 12 6.71 8.86 8.68
CA ALA A 12 6.62 9.93 9.66
C ALA A 12 7.54 9.67 10.86
N GLU A 13 7.99 10.73 11.52
CA GLU A 13 8.72 10.62 12.79
C GLU A 13 7.76 10.41 13.95
N GLY A 14 8.04 9.41 14.79
CA GLY A 14 7.28 9.16 16.01
C GLY A 14 6.13 8.17 15.81
N GLU A 15 5.08 8.31 16.62
CA GLU A 15 4.00 7.34 16.71
C GLU A 15 2.73 7.85 16.04
N THR A 16 2.14 7.01 15.19
CA THR A 16 0.78 7.20 14.66
C THR A 16 -0.14 6.11 15.20
N ILE A 17 -1.25 6.51 15.80
CA ILE A 17 -2.31 5.60 16.28
C ILE A 17 -3.61 5.98 15.60
N VAL A 18 -4.23 5.01 14.93
CA VAL A 18 -5.59 5.11 14.40
C VAL A 18 -6.52 4.24 15.25
N ARG A 19 -7.70 4.79 15.59
CA ARG A 19 -8.75 4.16 16.39
C ARG A 19 -10.11 4.42 15.74
N ASP A 20 -11.13 3.72 16.21
CA ASP A 20 -12.51 3.88 15.76
C ASP A 20 -12.71 3.66 14.24
N ALA A 21 -11.86 2.83 13.64
CA ALA A 21 -11.79 2.56 12.20
C ALA A 21 -12.19 1.11 11.83
N LYS A 22 -13.06 0.49 12.65
CA LYS A 22 -13.49 -0.91 12.48
C LYS A 22 -14.19 -1.16 11.13
N GLU A 23 -14.84 -0.15 10.56
CA GLU A 23 -15.50 -0.21 9.26
C GLU A 23 -14.53 -0.50 8.10
N LEU A 24 -13.22 -0.29 8.29
CA LEU A 24 -12.20 -0.64 7.30
C LEU A 24 -12.03 -2.15 7.12
N ARG A 25 -12.43 -2.95 8.11
CA ARG A 25 -12.33 -4.42 8.07
C ARG A 25 -13.42 -5.08 7.23
N VAL A 26 -14.46 -4.33 6.86
CA VAL A 26 -15.65 -4.83 6.13
C VAL A 26 -15.86 -4.07 4.81
N LYS A 27 -14.77 -3.59 4.22
CA LYS A 27 -14.78 -2.91 2.91
C LYS A 27 -14.69 -3.97 1.81
N GLU A 28 -14.26 -3.56 0.62
CA GLU A 28 -13.93 -4.45 -0.51
C GLU A 28 -13.02 -5.61 -0.05
N THR A 29 -12.11 -5.31 0.88
CA THR A 29 -11.32 -6.28 1.66
C THR A 29 -11.28 -5.86 3.14
N ASP A 30 -10.68 -6.68 4.01
CA ASP A 30 -10.19 -6.18 5.31
C ASP A 30 -8.95 -5.32 5.07
N ARG A 31 -9.18 -4.02 4.82
CA ARG A 31 -8.12 -3.09 4.44
C ARG A 31 -7.04 -2.90 5.50
N ILE A 32 -7.34 -3.15 6.78
CA ILE A 32 -6.34 -3.09 7.85
C ILE A 32 -5.44 -4.32 7.76
N ALA A 33 -6.05 -5.50 7.76
CA ALA A 33 -5.31 -6.76 7.76
C ALA A 33 -4.49 -6.95 6.49
N VAL A 34 -5.07 -6.65 5.33
CA VAL A 34 -4.39 -6.78 4.04
C VAL A 34 -3.21 -5.81 3.95
N MET A 35 -3.41 -4.51 4.23
CA MET A 35 -2.30 -3.56 4.19
C MET A 35 -1.20 -3.90 5.19
N ALA A 36 -1.54 -4.31 6.40
CA ALA A 36 -0.54 -4.72 7.38
C ALA A 36 0.23 -5.96 6.91
N GLY A 37 -0.44 -6.94 6.32
CA GLY A 37 0.17 -8.13 5.74
C GLY A 37 1.12 -7.80 4.58
N GLU A 38 0.67 -7.01 3.61
CA GLU A 38 1.46 -6.64 2.44
C GLU A 38 2.66 -5.75 2.80
N LEU A 39 2.48 -4.76 3.69
CA LEU A 39 3.58 -3.91 4.15
C LEU A 39 4.60 -4.68 5.01
N ARG A 40 4.18 -5.70 5.77
CA ARG A 40 5.11 -6.60 6.49
C ARG A 40 6.01 -7.38 5.53
N LYS A 41 5.53 -7.77 4.34
CA LYS A 41 6.39 -8.37 3.30
C LYS A 41 7.49 -7.42 2.87
N MET A 42 7.23 -6.11 2.91
CA MET A 42 8.19 -5.03 2.64
C MET A 42 9.04 -4.66 3.87
N GLY A 43 8.96 -5.43 4.97
CA GLY A 43 9.74 -5.22 6.20
C GLY A 43 9.11 -4.26 7.21
N ALA A 44 7.86 -3.83 7.03
CA ALA A 44 7.21 -2.94 7.98
C ALA A 44 6.80 -3.64 9.28
N GLU A 45 6.94 -2.95 10.41
CA GLU A 45 6.38 -3.32 11.70
C GLU A 45 5.10 -2.52 11.97
N ILE A 46 3.97 -3.22 12.03
CA ILE A 46 2.64 -2.62 12.20
C ILE A 46 1.90 -3.43 13.28
N GLU A 47 1.42 -2.74 14.31
CA GLU A 47 0.56 -3.32 15.34
C GLU A 47 -0.90 -3.14 14.91
N GLU A 48 -1.55 -4.23 14.54
CA GLU A 48 -2.97 -4.22 14.19
C GLU A 48 -3.86 -4.21 15.43
N ARG A 49 -5.04 -3.60 15.29
CA ARG A 49 -6.09 -3.58 16.31
C ARG A 49 -7.45 -3.79 15.66
N ASP A 50 -8.42 -4.31 16.40
CA ASP A 50 -9.76 -4.57 15.85
C ASP A 50 -10.42 -3.31 15.26
N ASP A 51 -10.08 -2.13 15.77
CA ASP A 51 -10.60 -0.83 15.37
C ASP A 51 -9.54 0.10 14.76
N GLY A 52 -8.39 -0.42 14.33
CA GLY A 52 -7.35 0.43 13.75
C GLY A 52 -5.97 -0.20 13.76
N PHE A 53 -4.94 0.64 13.93
CA PHE A 53 -3.54 0.20 13.93
C PHE A 53 -2.66 1.23 14.62
N ARG A 54 -1.44 0.79 14.96
CA ARG A 54 -0.38 1.62 15.50
C ARG A 54 0.92 1.37 14.72
N ILE A 55 1.59 2.45 14.36
CA ILE A 55 2.85 2.45 13.60
C ILE A 55 3.81 3.42 14.28
N ILE A 56 5.06 2.98 14.49
CA ILE A 56 6.15 3.83 14.94
C ILE A 56 7.09 4.01 13.75
N GLY A 57 7.28 5.24 13.31
CA GLY A 57 8.19 5.60 12.22
C GLY A 57 9.37 6.46 12.67
N PRO A 58 10.33 6.71 11.77
CA PRO A 58 10.35 6.22 10.39
C PRO A 58 10.84 4.78 10.29
N GLN A 59 10.34 4.04 9.29
CA GLN A 59 10.76 2.69 8.93
C GLN A 59 11.27 2.63 7.49
N ASN A 60 12.28 1.79 7.26
CA ASN A 60 12.79 1.50 5.93
C ASN A 60 12.01 0.33 5.33
N LEU A 61 11.53 0.51 4.10
CA LEU A 61 10.88 -0.56 3.36
C LEU A 61 11.87 -1.15 2.36
N THR A 62 11.89 -2.47 2.27
CA THR A 62 12.64 -3.23 1.28
C THR A 62 11.76 -3.61 0.10
N GLY A 63 12.34 -4.14 -0.96
CA GLY A 63 11.56 -4.65 -2.08
C GLY A 63 10.83 -5.94 -1.74
N ALA A 64 9.63 -6.09 -2.29
CA ALA A 64 8.83 -7.31 -2.20
C ALA A 64 7.91 -7.46 -3.43
N ILE A 65 7.32 -8.65 -3.54
CA ILE A 65 6.12 -8.86 -4.36
C ILE A 65 4.94 -8.77 -3.41
N VAL A 66 4.04 -7.83 -3.70
CA VAL A 66 2.82 -7.56 -2.92
C VAL A 66 1.61 -7.62 -3.83
N ASP A 67 0.44 -7.80 -3.23
CA ASP A 67 -0.81 -8.01 -3.96
C ASP A 67 -1.83 -6.90 -3.69
N GLY A 68 -2.55 -6.47 -4.73
CA GLY A 68 -3.61 -5.46 -4.63
C GLY A 68 -4.92 -5.99 -4.03
N HIS A 69 -5.11 -7.31 -3.99
CA HIS A 69 -6.29 -8.04 -3.52
C HIS A 69 -7.60 -7.56 -4.15
N ASP A 70 -7.55 -7.21 -5.44
CA ASP A 70 -8.67 -6.61 -6.19
C ASP A 70 -9.29 -5.36 -5.51
N ASP A 71 -8.54 -4.70 -4.62
CA ASP A 71 -8.94 -3.48 -3.94
C ASP A 71 -8.10 -2.31 -4.47
N HIS A 72 -8.73 -1.46 -5.28
CA HIS A 72 -8.08 -0.33 -5.92
C HIS A 72 -7.33 0.58 -4.93
N ARG A 73 -7.78 0.72 -3.68
CA ARG A 73 -7.11 1.56 -2.69
C ARG A 73 -5.85 0.91 -2.14
N ILE A 74 -5.86 -0.41 -2.02
CA ILE A 74 -4.69 -1.20 -1.61
C ILE A 74 -3.66 -1.17 -2.73
N ALA A 75 -4.05 -1.50 -3.96
CA ALA A 75 -3.17 -1.45 -5.13
C ALA A 75 -2.49 -0.08 -5.31
N MET A 76 -3.26 1.02 -5.24
CA MET A 76 -2.69 2.37 -5.32
C MET A 76 -1.72 2.66 -4.16
N SER A 77 -2.06 2.26 -2.94
CA SER A 77 -1.22 2.54 -1.76
C SER A 77 0.08 1.73 -1.77
N LEU A 78 0.02 0.46 -2.16
CA LEU A 78 1.21 -0.39 -2.32
C LEU A 78 2.11 0.09 -3.46
N THR A 79 1.54 0.67 -4.51
CA THR A 79 2.31 1.35 -5.56
C THR A 79 3.14 2.49 -4.97
N ILE A 80 2.54 3.34 -4.14
CA ILE A 80 3.25 4.43 -3.45
C ILE A 80 4.28 3.87 -2.45
N ALA A 81 3.96 2.80 -1.73
CA ALA A 81 4.90 2.13 -0.83
C ALA A 81 6.17 1.66 -1.58
N GLY A 82 6.00 1.12 -2.79
CA GLY A 82 7.10 0.77 -3.69
C GLY A 82 7.98 1.97 -4.05
N LEU A 83 7.38 3.13 -4.35
CA LEU A 83 8.13 4.36 -4.68
C LEU A 83 8.98 4.90 -3.53
N VAL A 84 8.62 4.59 -2.28
CA VAL A 84 9.35 5.01 -1.06
C VAL A 84 10.15 3.88 -0.41
N SER A 85 10.28 2.74 -1.10
CA SER A 85 11.12 1.61 -0.71
C SER A 85 12.53 1.75 -1.29
N ALA A 86 13.50 1.05 -0.70
CA ALA A 86 14.89 1.10 -1.16
C ALA A 86 15.11 0.47 -2.55
N GLU A 87 14.32 -0.55 -2.90
CA GLU A 87 14.57 -1.41 -4.06
C GLU A 87 13.43 -1.38 -5.10
N GLY A 88 12.34 -0.66 -4.82
CA GLY A 88 11.09 -0.77 -5.59
C GLY A 88 10.27 -1.99 -5.17
N THR A 89 9.13 -2.21 -5.81
CA THR A 89 8.23 -3.34 -5.50
C THR A 89 7.43 -3.73 -6.73
N ILE A 90 6.99 -4.99 -6.78
CA ILE A 90 6.05 -5.48 -7.78
C ILE A 90 4.69 -5.60 -7.11
N VAL A 91 3.69 -4.89 -7.64
CA VAL A 91 2.30 -4.96 -7.18
C VAL A 91 1.51 -5.83 -8.17
N THR A 92 1.11 -7.02 -7.76
CA THR A 92 0.16 -7.86 -8.52
C THR A 92 -1.24 -7.28 -8.39
N ASP A 93 -2.11 -7.57 -9.37
CA ASP A 93 -3.47 -7.04 -9.46
C ASP A 93 -3.58 -5.50 -9.42
N ALA A 94 -2.51 -4.80 -9.82
CA ALA A 94 -2.48 -3.33 -9.85
C ALA A 94 -3.49 -2.71 -10.84
N ALA A 95 -4.02 -3.50 -11.79
CA ALA A 95 -4.99 -3.03 -12.78
C ALA A 95 -6.31 -2.55 -12.14
N CYS A 96 -6.71 -3.09 -10.99
CA CYS A 96 -7.93 -2.65 -10.28
C CYS A 96 -7.88 -1.16 -9.87
N ALA A 97 -6.70 -0.54 -9.79
CA ALA A 97 -6.57 0.90 -9.56
C ALA A 97 -7.43 1.74 -10.53
N GLY A 98 -7.56 1.27 -11.78
CA GLY A 98 -8.35 1.90 -12.84
C GLY A 98 -9.85 1.98 -12.54
N ASP A 99 -10.39 1.16 -11.64
CA ASP A 99 -11.81 1.16 -11.28
C ASP A 99 -12.24 2.45 -10.58
N SER A 100 -11.30 3.06 -9.84
CA SER A 100 -11.54 4.31 -9.11
C SER A 100 -10.76 5.48 -9.68
N PHE A 101 -9.60 5.23 -10.28
CA PHE A 101 -8.75 6.26 -10.86
C PHE A 101 -8.19 5.79 -12.21
N PRO A 102 -9.00 5.89 -13.29
CA PRO A 102 -8.51 5.72 -14.65
C PRO A 102 -7.32 6.67 -14.91
N GLY A 103 -6.20 6.12 -15.37
CA GLY A 103 -4.98 6.92 -15.62
C GLY A 103 -4.06 7.08 -14.42
N PHE A 104 -4.24 6.30 -13.34
CA PHE A 104 -3.42 6.40 -12.12
C PHE A 104 -1.90 6.26 -12.39
N ALA A 105 -1.50 5.25 -13.18
CA ALA A 105 -0.10 5.02 -13.50
C ALA A 105 0.49 6.18 -14.31
N GLU A 106 -0.26 6.67 -15.30
CA GLU A 106 0.11 7.83 -16.12
C GLU A 106 0.25 9.09 -15.27
N ALA A 107 -0.66 9.31 -14.31
CA ALA A 107 -0.57 10.43 -13.38
C ALA A 107 0.72 10.38 -12.54
N LEU A 108 1.08 9.21 -12.01
CA LEU A 108 2.33 9.04 -11.26
C LEU A 108 3.57 9.27 -12.14
N ILE A 109 3.56 8.74 -13.37
CA ILE A 109 4.66 8.95 -14.34
C ILE A 109 4.81 10.45 -14.65
N ASN A 110 3.71 11.17 -14.83
CA ASN A 110 3.72 12.62 -15.04
C ASN A 110 4.26 13.41 -13.82
N CYS A 111 4.18 12.83 -12.62
CA CYS A 111 4.80 13.36 -11.40
C CYS A 111 6.27 12.92 -11.22
N GLY A 112 6.85 12.16 -12.15
CA GLY A 112 8.24 11.71 -12.10
C GLY A 112 8.45 10.33 -11.47
N ALA A 113 7.38 9.58 -11.19
CA ALA A 113 7.50 8.21 -10.72
C ALA A 113 8.09 7.30 -11.81
N LYS A 114 8.97 6.39 -11.43
CA LYS A 114 9.52 5.36 -12.31
C LYS A 114 8.72 4.07 -12.14
N LEU A 115 7.68 3.92 -12.94
CA LEU A 115 6.90 2.68 -13.00
C LEU A 115 7.36 1.85 -14.20
N LEU A 116 7.63 0.57 -13.95
CA LEU A 116 7.90 -0.39 -15.01
C LEU A 116 6.61 -1.12 -15.34
N PRO A 117 6.27 -1.32 -16.62
CA PRO A 117 5.15 -2.18 -16.98
C PRO A 117 5.41 -3.58 -16.40
N SER A 118 4.35 -4.23 -15.90
CA SER A 118 4.45 -5.64 -15.54
C SER A 118 5.08 -6.38 -16.71
N ALA A 119 6.12 -7.18 -16.45
CA ALA A 119 6.55 -8.16 -17.43
C ALA A 119 5.29 -8.90 -17.87
N ALA A 120 5.00 -8.89 -19.18
CA ALA A 120 3.85 -9.59 -19.71
C ALA A 120 3.88 -11.00 -19.12
N GLN A 121 2.84 -11.37 -18.37
CA GLN A 121 2.68 -12.76 -17.97
C GLN A 121 2.65 -13.54 -19.28
N SER A 122 3.72 -14.30 -19.53
CA SER A 122 3.76 -15.19 -20.68
C SER A 122 2.60 -16.18 -20.51
N PRO A 123 1.84 -16.45 -21.59
CA PRO A 123 0.66 -17.30 -21.51
C PRO A 123 0.99 -18.72 -21.01
#